data_AF-A0A919UAE4-F1
#
_entry.id   AF-A0A919UAE4-F1
#
_cell.length_a   1.000
_cell.length_b   1.000
_cell.length_c   1.000
_cell.angle_alpha   90.00
_cell.angle_beta   90.00
_cell.angle_gamma   90.00
#
_symmetry.space_group_name_H-M   'P 1'
#
loop_
_entity.id
_entity.type
_entity.pdbx_description
1 polymer ?
#
loop_
_entity_poly.entity_id
_entity_poly.type
_entity_poly.pdbx_seq_one_letter_code
_entity_poly.pdbx_strand_id
1 'polypeptide(L)'
;MELLGGIQRVEHAIQTPAGDPAWRPAVTQAVAQLKAAFAAHVRETEGPSGLYAGVLGDAPRLAQGLYGLVGDHETVWEALDKLEGHLELEGHPVVCQDAVRLIHEVWQHRQRGADLLYEAYDTDLGGET
;
A
#
# COMPACT_ATOMS: atom_id res chain seq x y z
N MET A 1 -0.46 -11.15 2.61
CA MET A 1 -1.91 -11.37 2.84
C MET A 1 -2.54 -10.21 3.62
N GLU A 2 -1.83 -9.59 4.57
CA GLU A 2 -2.33 -8.48 5.40
C GLU A 2 -2.75 -7.21 4.64
N LEU A 3 -1.96 -6.74 3.67
CA LEU A 3 -2.21 -5.45 3.01
C LEU A 3 -3.49 -5.42 2.15
N LEU A 4 -3.80 -6.50 1.42
CA LEU A 4 -5.04 -6.61 0.66
C LEU A 4 -6.26 -6.59 1.57
N GLY A 5 -6.21 -7.34 2.68
CA GLY A 5 -7.28 -7.34 3.67
C GLY A 5 -7.47 -5.96 4.28
N GLY A 6 -6.40 -5.20 4.51
CA GLY A 6 -6.48 -3.80 4.96
C GLY A 6 -7.23 -2.90 3.98
N ILE A 7 -6.89 -2.97 2.69
CA ILE A 7 -7.56 -2.19 1.63
C ILE A 7 -9.05 -2.55 1.55
N GLN A 8 -9.38 -3.84 1.55
CA GLN A 8 -10.77 -4.31 1.49
C GLN A 8 -11.60 -3.83 2.67
N ARG A 9 -11.00 -3.72 3.86
CA ARG A 9 -11.68 -3.15 5.04
C ARG A 9 -11.95 -1.66 4.87
N VAL A 10 -11.01 -0.90 4.31
CA VAL A 10 -11.22 0.52 4.01
C VAL A 10 -12.31 0.69 2.96
N GLU A 11 -12.24 -0.07 1.87
CA GLU A 11 -13.25 -0.07 0.79
C GLU A 11 -14.65 -0.37 1.34
N HIS A 12 -14.78 -1.40 2.18
CA HIS A 12 -16.04 -1.74 2.82
C HIS A 12 -16.54 -0.63 3.75
N ALA A 13 -15.65 -0.05 4.56
CA ALA A 13 -16.02 0.99 5.51
C ALA A 13 -16.57 2.24 4.81
N ILE A 14 -15.95 2.68 3.70
CA ILE A 14 -16.40 3.86 2.96
C ILE A 14 -17.69 3.66 2.16
N GLN A 15 -18.14 2.41 2.00
CA GLN A 15 -19.45 2.08 1.42
C GLN A 15 -20.59 2.19 2.45
N THR A 16 -20.26 2.37 3.74
CA THR A 16 -21.27 2.60 4.79
C THR A 16 -21.96 3.94 4.54
N PRO A 17 -23.30 4.04 4.64
CA PRO A 17 -24.01 5.30 4.39
C PRO A 17 -23.55 6.43 5.32
N ALA A 18 -23.35 7.63 4.76
CA ALA A 18 -22.93 8.83 5.51
C ALA A 18 -23.80 9.18 6.73
N GLY A 19 -25.09 8.82 6.69
CA GLY A 19 -26.04 9.06 7.77
C GLY A 19 -25.99 8.02 8.90
N ASP A 20 -25.21 6.95 8.73
CA ASP A 20 -25.01 5.94 9.76
C ASP A 20 -24.00 6.46 10.79
N PRO A 21 -24.35 6.55 12.10
CA PRO A 21 -23.42 6.96 13.13
C PRO A 21 -22.18 6.06 13.24
N ALA A 22 -22.24 4.82 12.73
CA ALA A 22 -21.12 3.90 12.68
C ALA A 22 -20.12 4.18 11.55
N TRP A 23 -20.47 5.02 10.55
CA TRP A 23 -19.62 5.27 9.38
C TRP A 23 -18.22 5.77 9.79
N ARG A 24 -18.13 6.86 10.56
CA ARG A 24 -16.84 7.44 10.94
C ARG A 24 -16.01 6.47 11.79
N PRO A 25 -16.54 5.85 12.87
CA PRO A 25 -15.83 4.82 13.61
C PRO A 25 -15.33 3.64 12.76
N ALA A 26 -16.14 3.18 11.80
CA ALA A 26 -15.77 2.07 10.91
C ALA A 26 -14.60 2.44 10.00
N VAL A 27 -14.62 3.63 9.39
CA VAL A 27 -13.52 4.10 8.54
C VAL A 27 -12.25 4.34 9.38
N THR A 28 -12.36 4.95 10.56
CA THR A 28 -11.23 5.16 11.48
C THR A 28 -10.57 3.83 11.87
N GLN A 29 -11.37 2.82 12.23
CA GLN A 29 -10.84 1.49 12.57
C GLN A 29 -10.16 0.83 11.37
N ALA A 30 -10.76 0.90 10.18
CA ALA A 30 -10.19 0.31 8.97
C ALA A 30 -8.85 0.97 8.59
N VAL A 31 -8.76 2.31 8.67
CA VAL A 31 -7.53 3.07 8.41
C VAL A 31 -6.44 2.72 9.40
N ALA A 32 -6.74 2.65 10.70
CA ALA A 32 -5.76 2.26 11.71
C ALA A 32 -5.19 0.84 11.47
N GLN A 33 -6.05 -0.09 11.08
CA GLN A 33 -5.64 -1.46 10.74
C GLN A 33 -4.79 -1.50 9.46
N LEU A 34 -5.15 -0.72 8.43
CA LEU A 34 -4.35 -0.61 7.21
C LEU A 34 -2.99 0.02 7.50
N LYS A 35 -2.92 1.05 8.34
CA LYS A 35 -1.67 1.71 8.77
C LYS A 35 -0.73 0.72 9.45
N ALA A 36 -1.24 -0.13 10.35
CA ALA A 36 -0.48 -1.18 11.00
C ALA A 36 0.02 -2.26 10.00
N ALA A 37 -0.85 -2.71 9.09
CA ALA A 37 -0.49 -3.67 8.05
C ALA A 37 0.56 -3.10 7.08
N PHE A 38 0.45 -1.81 6.75
CA PHE A 38 1.40 -1.13 5.87
C PHE A 38 2.77 -0.93 6.54
N ALA A 39 2.80 -0.59 7.82
CA ALA A 39 4.05 -0.59 8.60
C ALA A 39 4.75 -1.95 8.61
N ALA A 40 3.98 -3.04 8.71
CA ALA A 40 4.53 -4.40 8.61
C ALA A 40 5.09 -4.68 7.21
N HIS A 41 4.33 -4.36 6.16
CA HIS A 41 4.75 -4.47 4.77
C HIS A 41 6.07 -3.75 4.51
N VAL A 42 6.20 -2.48 4.91
CA VAL A 42 7.46 -1.70 4.72
C VAL A 42 8.63 -2.36 5.43
N ARG A 43 8.46 -2.86 6.66
CA ARG A 43 9.53 -3.59 7.37
C ARG A 43 9.93 -4.88 6.65
N GLU A 44 8.96 -5.62 6.13
CA GLU A 44 9.19 -6.87 5.40
C GLU A 44 9.90 -6.64 4.06
N THR A 45 9.65 -5.51 3.39
CA THR A 45 10.28 -5.19 2.11
C THR A 45 11.62 -4.49 2.23
N GLU A 46 11.74 -3.50 3.11
CA GLU A 46 12.91 -2.59 3.20
C GLU A 46 13.81 -2.86 4.39
N GLY A 47 13.43 -3.75 5.30
CA GLY A 47 14.24 -4.07 6.47
C GLY A 47 15.66 -4.53 6.09
N PRO A 48 16.60 -4.62 7.04
CA PRO A 48 17.98 -5.04 6.77
C PRO A 48 18.12 -6.43 6.11
N SER A 49 17.09 -7.27 6.23
CA SER A 49 16.94 -8.56 5.56
C SER A 49 15.62 -8.64 4.78
N GLY A 50 15.09 -7.48 4.41
CA GLY A 50 13.84 -7.36 3.68
C GLY A 50 13.98 -7.79 2.23
N LEU A 51 12.84 -8.03 1.60
CA LEU A 51 12.75 -8.56 0.25
C LEU A 51 13.60 -7.77 -0.77
N TYR A 52 13.62 -6.44 -0.68
CA TYR A 52 14.34 -5.59 -1.63
C TYR A 52 15.86 -5.79 -1.57
N ALA A 53 16.42 -6.07 -0.38
CA ALA A 53 17.85 -6.37 -0.25
C ALA A 53 18.22 -7.67 -0.97
N GLY A 54 17.34 -8.69 -0.90
CA GLY A 54 17.50 -9.94 -1.64
C GLY A 54 17.44 -9.72 -3.16
N VAL A 55 16.39 -9.04 -3.63
CA VAL A 55 16.22 -8.72 -5.06
C VAL A 55 17.39 -7.90 -5.60
N LEU A 56 17.92 -6.95 -4.82
CA LEU A 56 19.08 -6.16 -5.23
C LEU A 56 20.35 -7.00 -5.36
N GLY A 57 20.51 -8.01 -4.51
CA GLY A 57 21.60 -8.98 -4.59
C GLY A 57 21.52 -9.86 -5.84
N ASP A 58 20.32 -10.36 -6.16
CA ASP A 58 20.07 -11.27 -7.28
C ASP A 58 20.00 -10.54 -8.63
N ALA A 59 19.42 -9.33 -8.64
CA ALA A 59 19.14 -8.54 -9.83
C ALA A 59 19.53 -7.06 -9.66
N PRO A 60 20.84 -6.71 -9.56
CA PRO A 60 21.30 -5.33 -9.34
C PRO A 60 20.79 -4.30 -10.36
N ARG A 61 20.47 -4.74 -11.58
CA ARG A 61 19.88 -3.92 -12.66
C ARG A 61 18.55 -3.27 -12.26
N LEU A 62 17.84 -3.84 -11.28
CA LEU A 62 16.54 -3.36 -10.81
C LEU A 62 16.61 -2.30 -9.71
N ALA A 63 17.82 -1.87 -9.32
CA ALA A 63 18.02 -0.91 -8.22
C ALA A 63 17.13 0.35 -8.35
N GLN A 64 17.02 0.93 -9.55
CA GLN A 64 16.18 2.11 -9.79
C GLN A 64 14.69 1.81 -9.58
N GLY A 65 14.22 0.63 -10.00
CA GLY A 65 12.84 0.20 -9.75
C GLY A 65 12.56 0.06 -8.25
N LEU A 66 13.49 -0.55 -7.50
CA LEU A 66 13.36 -0.69 -6.05
C LEU A 66 13.34 0.66 -5.34
N TYR A 67 14.17 1.63 -5.73
CA TYR A 67 14.09 2.99 -5.19
C TYR A 67 12.75 3.65 -5.50
N GLY A 68 12.16 3.39 -6.67
CA GLY A 68 10.79 3.80 -6.99
C GLY A 68 9.76 3.25 -5.99
N LEU A 69 9.84 1.97 -5.65
CA LEU A 69 8.93 1.35 -4.67
C LEU A 69 9.09 1.92 -3.24
N VAL A 70 10.29 2.37 -2.88
CA VAL A 70 10.50 3.08 -1.59
C VAL A 70 9.78 4.43 -1.62
N GLY A 71 9.89 5.20 -2.70
CA GLY A 71 9.16 6.46 -2.88
C GLY A 71 7.63 6.26 -2.94
N ASP A 72 7.18 5.12 -3.46
CA ASP A 72 5.76 4.76 -3.40
C ASP A 72 5.29 4.54 -1.97
N HIS A 73 6.15 3.98 -1.10
CA HIS A 73 5.78 3.83 0.30
C HIS A 73 5.59 5.18 1.00
N GLU A 74 6.44 6.16 0.70
CA GLU A 74 6.26 7.53 1.18
C GLU A 74 4.92 8.12 0.69
N THR A 75 4.59 7.93 -0.58
CA THR A 75 3.31 8.38 -1.16
C THR A 75 2.09 7.75 -0.46
N VAL A 76 2.16 6.46 -0.14
CA VAL A 76 1.10 5.76 0.62
C VAL A 76 1.02 6.27 2.05
N TRP A 77 2.15 6.54 2.72
CA TRP A 77 2.17 7.14 4.06
C TRP A 77 1.50 8.52 4.07
N GLU A 78 1.82 9.37 3.11
CA GLU A 78 1.19 10.69 2.97
C GLU A 78 -0.32 10.57 2.76
N ALA A 79 -0.77 9.61 1.94
CA ALA A 79 -2.19 9.37 1.71
C ALA A 79 -2.91 8.87 2.98
N LEU A 80 -2.26 7.98 3.77
CA LEU A 80 -2.77 7.50 5.05
C LEU A 80 -2.91 8.64 6.06
N ASP A 81 -1.86 9.44 6.25
CA ASP A 81 -1.83 10.53 7.22
C ASP A 81 -2.82 11.64 6.85
N LYS A 82 -2.96 11.94 5.56
CA LYS A 82 -3.98 12.88 5.08
C LYS A 82 -5.39 12.39 5.39
N LEU A 83 -5.69 11.13 5.08
CA LEU A 83 -7.00 10.54 5.35
C LEU A 83 -7.30 10.54 6.86
N GLU A 84 -6.33 10.16 7.70
CA GLU A 84 -6.44 10.18 9.15
C GLU A 84 -6.71 11.60 9.68
N GLY A 85 -6.01 12.61 9.17
CA GLY A 85 -6.26 14.01 9.54
C GLY A 85 -7.65 14.51 9.14
N HIS A 86 -8.13 14.13 7.95
CA HIS A 86 -9.45 14.52 7.46
C HIS A 86 -10.59 13.73 8.13
N LEU A 87 -10.32 12.56 8.70
CA LEU A 87 -11.30 11.75 9.42
C LEU A 87 -11.87 12.42 10.68
N GLU A 88 -11.28 13.50 11.20
CA GLU A 88 -11.85 14.26 12.31
C GLU A 88 -12.44 15.60 11.87
N LEU A 89 -11.93 16.16 10.78
CA LEU A 89 -12.20 17.55 10.38
C LEU A 89 -13.23 17.65 9.25
N GLU A 90 -13.31 16.62 8.40
CA GLU A 90 -14.02 16.70 7.13
C GLU A 90 -15.29 15.84 7.09
N GLY A 91 -16.17 16.20 6.16
CA GLY A 91 -17.40 15.48 5.86
C GLY A 91 -17.17 14.25 4.97
N HIS A 92 -18.21 13.42 4.87
CA HIS A 92 -18.19 12.16 4.11
C HIS A 92 -17.58 12.26 2.69
N PRO A 93 -17.94 13.23 1.82
CA PRO A 93 -17.41 13.26 0.45
C PRO A 93 -15.89 13.38 0.37
N VAL A 94 -15.27 14.18 1.24
CA VAL A 94 -13.82 14.39 1.27
C VAL A 94 -13.10 13.13 1.76
N VAL A 95 -13.59 12.54 2.84
CA VAL A 95 -13.04 11.29 3.40
C VAL A 95 -13.14 10.14 2.38
N CYS A 96 -14.26 10.00 1.68
CA CYS A 96 -14.39 8.99 0.61
C CYS A 96 -13.42 9.23 -0.54
N GLN A 97 -13.22 10.48 -0.96
CA GLN A 97 -12.28 10.81 -2.02
C GLN A 97 -10.84 10.45 -1.63
N ASP A 98 -10.42 10.82 -0.41
CA ASP A 98 -9.08 10.50 0.08
C ASP A 98 -8.88 9.00 0.30
N ALA A 99 -9.90 8.27 0.73
CA ALA A 99 -9.85 6.82 0.83
C ALA A 99 -9.73 6.13 -0.54
N VAL A 100 -10.49 6.58 -1.55
CA VAL A 100 -10.35 6.07 -2.93
C VAL A 100 -8.95 6.33 -3.48
N ARG A 101 -8.39 7.52 -3.22
CA ARG A 101 -7.01 7.83 -3.59
C ARG A 101 -6.03 6.90 -2.91
N LEU A 102 -6.14 6.70 -1.59
CA LEU A 102 -5.29 5.77 -0.85
C LEU A 102 -5.35 4.35 -1.43
N ILE A 103 -6.55 3.84 -1.70
CA ILE A 103 -6.74 2.51 -2.32
C ILE A 103 -6.00 2.42 -3.65
N HIS A 104 -6.09 3.47 -4.48
CA HIS A 104 -5.40 3.56 -5.76
C HIS A 104 -3.87 3.55 -5.60
N GLU A 105 -3.30 4.37 -4.70
CA GLU A 105 -1.85 4.39 -4.46
C GLU A 105 -1.32 3.01 -4.02
N VAL A 106 -2.03 2.35 -3.10
CA VAL A 106 -1.62 1.01 -2.63
C VAL A 106 -1.72 -0.03 -3.76
N TRP A 107 -2.74 0.06 -4.61
CA TRP A 107 -2.85 -0.85 -5.76
C TRP A 107 -1.72 -0.62 -6.76
N GLN A 108 -1.45 0.64 -7.14
CA GLN A 108 -0.37 0.97 -8.07
C GLN A 108 1.01 0.54 -7.58
N HIS A 109 1.29 0.78 -6.30
CA HIS A 109 2.49 0.28 -5.62
C HIS A 109 2.62 -1.24 -5.76
N ARG A 110 1.55 -1.97 -5.42
CA ARG A 110 1.55 -3.43 -5.47
C ARG A 110 1.75 -3.99 -6.87
N GLN A 111 1.15 -3.37 -7.90
CA GLN A 111 1.35 -3.83 -9.27
C GLN A 111 2.81 -3.66 -9.69
N ARG A 112 3.38 -2.46 -9.48
CA ARG A 112 4.79 -2.22 -9.80
C ARG A 112 5.74 -3.13 -9.03
N GLY A 113 5.43 -3.42 -7.77
CA GLY A 113 6.17 -4.40 -6.97
C GLY A 113 6.11 -5.81 -7.56
N ALA A 114 4.92 -6.24 -8.01
CA ALA A 114 4.77 -7.53 -8.68
C ALA A 114 5.53 -7.60 -10.01
N ASP A 115 5.48 -6.54 -10.82
CA ASP A 115 6.18 -6.44 -12.10
C ASP A 115 7.70 -6.56 -11.91
N LEU A 116 8.26 -5.88 -10.91
CA LEU A 116 9.70 -5.95 -10.61
C LEU A 116 10.12 -7.32 -10.07
N LEU A 117 9.30 -7.96 -9.24
CA LEU A 117 9.58 -9.32 -8.77
C LEU A 117 9.51 -10.33 -9.91
N TYR A 118 8.57 -10.16 -10.84
CA TYR A 118 8.50 -10.97 -12.04
C TYR A 118 9.75 -10.77 -12.91
N GLU A 119 10.17 -9.53 -13.15
CA GLU A 119 11.40 -9.25 -13.91
C GLU A 119 12.65 -9.85 -13.25
N ALA A 120 12.75 -9.82 -11.92
CA ALA A 120 13.89 -10.35 -11.19
C ALA A 120 14.09 -11.85 -11.39
N TYR A 121 12.99 -12.63 -11.41
CA TYR A 121 13.04 -14.09 -11.30
C TYR A 121 12.53 -14.85 -12.53
N ASP A 122 11.80 -14.22 -13.45
CA ASP A 122 11.35 -14.86 -14.70
C ASP A 122 12.41 -14.78 -15.82
N THR A 123 13.27 -13.74 -15.79
CA THR A 123 14.36 -13.59 -16.79
C THR A 123 15.49 -14.61 -16.66
N ASP A 124 15.53 -15.41 -15.57
CA ASP A 124 16.56 -16.42 -15.31
C ASP A 124 16.21 -17.81 -15.92
N LEU A 125 15.02 -17.99 -16.51
CA LEU A 125 14.57 -19.26 -17.10
C LEU A 125 14.79 -19.36 -18.63
N GLY A 126 15.34 -18.32 -19.27
CA GLY A 126 15.47 -18.23 -20.74
C GLY A 126 16.85 -18.59 -21.30
N GLY A 127 17.78 -19.09 -20.47
CA GLY A 127 19.20 -19.16 -20.78
C GLY A 127 19.82 -20.54 -20.97
N GLU A 128 19.13 -21.50 -21.60
CA GLU A 128 19.77 -22.76 -22.06
C GLU A 128 19.24 -23.18 -23.44
N THR A 129 19.95 -22.82 -24.52
CA THR A 129 19.91 -23.51 -25.83
C THR A 129 21.29 -23.52 -26.47
#